data_AF-A0A257SVS5-F1
#
_entry.id   AF-A0A257SVS5-F1
#
_cell.length_a   1.000
_cell.length_b   1.000
_cell.length_c   1.000
_cell.angle_alpha   90.00
_cell.angle_beta   90.00
_cell.angle_gamma   90.00
#
_symmetry.space_group_name_H-M   'P 1'
#
loop_
_entity.id
_entity.type
_entity.pdbx_description
1 polymer ?
#
loop_
_entity_poly.entity_id
_entity_poly.type
_entity_poly.pdbx_seq_one_letter_code
_entity_poly.pdbx_strand_id
1 'polypeptide(L)'
;MAEGGMHDQIGGGFHRYSVDERWIVPHFEKMSYDNAELLKAYLHAYAALGTPLFRETAEGIVAWSLEVLADRERGGFAASQDADVGLDDDGDYFTWTPDEAHAVLADEEWEAARRRWDIYPEGEMNHNPEKHVLWVARGVAAIAGELKVEELQVARLLESAKAKLKSTRDRRPAPGVDRAVYVSWNAMLAEAFLEAGAVLGRPDCAEFAMRTLERLWREAADPA
;
A
#
# COMPACT_ATOMS: atom_id res chain seq x y z
N MET A 1 -2.74 -12.47 1.88
CA MET A 1 -3.15 -11.19 1.30
C MET A 1 -2.15 -10.08 1.61
N ALA A 2 -1.84 -9.77 2.88
CA ALA A 2 -0.81 -8.79 3.25
C ALA A 2 0.58 -9.01 2.59
N GLU A 3 0.95 -10.27 2.40
CA GLU A 3 2.19 -10.70 1.75
C GLU A 3 2.03 -10.93 0.24
N GLY A 4 0.83 -10.78 -0.32
CA GLY A 4 0.58 -10.98 -1.76
C GLY A 4 0.71 -9.68 -2.56
N GLY A 5 0.66 -9.77 -3.88
CA GLY A 5 0.74 -8.61 -4.77
C GLY A 5 -0.51 -7.73 -4.77
N MET A 6 -1.61 -8.21 -4.17
CA MET A 6 -2.78 -7.37 -3.84
C MET A 6 -2.45 -6.21 -2.88
N HIS A 7 -1.46 -6.39 -2.01
CA HIS A 7 -0.96 -5.33 -1.13
C HIS A 7 0.24 -4.67 -1.80
N ASP A 8 0.18 -3.35 -1.99
CA ASP A 8 1.32 -2.60 -2.53
C ASP A 8 2.47 -2.61 -1.50
N GLN A 9 3.44 -3.50 -1.72
CA GLN A 9 4.55 -3.73 -0.80
C GLN A 9 5.44 -2.50 -0.61
N ILE A 10 5.39 -1.54 -1.53
CA ILE A 10 6.23 -0.34 -1.54
C ILE A 10 5.49 0.87 -0.97
N GLY A 11 4.28 1.16 -1.44
CA GLY A 11 3.51 2.34 -1.02
C GLY A 11 2.37 2.11 -0.05
N GLY A 12 2.03 0.85 0.25
CA GLY A 12 0.91 0.49 1.10
C GLY A 12 -0.45 0.64 0.41
N GLY A 13 -1.50 0.24 1.12
CA GLY A 13 -2.84 0.10 0.57
C GLY A 13 -2.99 -1.12 -0.33
N PHE A 14 -4.23 -1.50 -0.57
CA PHE A 14 -4.61 -2.68 -1.34
C PHE A 14 -5.23 -2.29 -2.68
N HIS A 15 -4.86 -3.06 -3.70
CA HIS A 15 -5.50 -3.08 -5.00
C HIS A 15 -6.84 -3.80 -4.95
N ARG A 16 -7.70 -3.58 -5.96
CA ARG A 16 -9.12 -3.92 -5.89
C ARG A 16 -9.44 -5.42 -5.96
N TYR A 17 -8.89 -6.14 -6.93
CA TYR A 17 -9.05 -7.60 -7.05
C TYR A 17 -7.88 -8.24 -7.80
N SER A 18 -7.70 -9.56 -7.64
CA SER A 18 -6.69 -10.33 -8.38
C SER A 18 -7.22 -10.71 -9.77
N VAL A 19 -6.34 -10.69 -10.77
CA VAL A 19 -6.63 -11.22 -12.12
C VAL A 19 -6.03 -12.60 -12.35
N ASP A 20 -5.31 -13.15 -11.36
CA ASP A 20 -4.80 -14.53 -11.36
C ASP A 20 -5.29 -15.35 -10.15
N GLU A 21 -5.11 -16.67 -10.23
CA GLU A 21 -5.50 -17.63 -9.19
C GLU A 21 -4.55 -17.68 -7.98
N ARG A 22 -3.35 -17.10 -8.12
CA ARG A 22 -2.30 -17.07 -7.09
C ARG A 22 -2.37 -15.84 -6.20
N TRP A 23 -3.26 -14.89 -6.52
CA TRP A 23 -3.42 -13.60 -5.83
C TRP A 23 -2.16 -12.72 -5.93
N ILE A 24 -1.40 -12.87 -7.02
CA ILE A 24 -0.16 -12.12 -7.25
C ILE A 24 -0.44 -10.89 -8.09
N VAL A 25 -0.99 -11.04 -9.30
CA VAL A 25 -1.25 -9.92 -10.21
C VAL A 25 -2.61 -9.29 -9.92
N PRO A 26 -2.67 -8.03 -9.45
CA PRO A 26 -3.92 -7.33 -9.20
C PRO A 26 -4.41 -6.55 -10.44
N HIS A 27 -5.67 -6.14 -10.39
CA HIS A 27 -6.11 -4.92 -11.05
C HIS A 27 -5.73 -3.72 -10.17
N PHE A 28 -4.80 -2.87 -10.62
CA PHE A 28 -4.05 -1.95 -9.76
C PHE A 28 -4.83 -0.77 -9.15
N GLU A 29 -6.08 -0.57 -9.57
CA GLU A 29 -6.97 0.42 -8.95
C GLU A 29 -7.06 0.18 -7.43
N LYS A 30 -7.00 1.26 -6.64
CA LYS A 30 -7.16 1.19 -5.18
C LYS A 30 -8.37 2.00 -4.75
N MET A 31 -9.37 1.33 -4.20
CA MET A 31 -10.60 1.96 -3.73
C MET A 31 -10.50 2.35 -2.25
N SER A 32 -11.02 3.54 -1.92
CA SER A 32 -11.11 4.02 -0.54
C SER A 32 -11.90 3.09 0.38
N TYR A 33 -13.06 2.60 -0.07
CA TYR A 33 -13.94 1.75 0.74
C TYR A 33 -13.36 0.34 0.98
N ASP A 34 -12.69 -0.25 -0.02
CA ASP A 34 -12.02 -1.55 0.15
C ASP A 34 -10.91 -1.44 1.19
N ASN A 35 -10.12 -0.36 1.11
CA ASN A 35 -9.05 -0.09 2.06
C ASN A 35 -9.57 0.27 3.46
N ALA A 36 -10.75 0.89 3.59
CA ALA A 36 -11.38 1.13 4.89
C ALA A 36 -11.73 -0.18 5.61
N GLU A 37 -12.38 -1.11 4.91
CA GLU A 37 -12.76 -2.41 5.50
C GLU A 37 -11.53 -3.28 5.78
N LEU A 38 -10.53 -3.28 4.88
CA LEU A 38 -9.27 -3.97 5.11
C LEU A 38 -8.52 -3.38 6.31
N LEU A 39 -8.51 -2.05 6.48
CA LEU A 39 -7.90 -1.41 7.64
C LEU A 39 -8.55 -1.91 8.93
N LYS A 40 -9.89 -1.89 9.03
CA LYS A 40 -10.61 -2.45 10.19
C LYS A 40 -10.26 -3.93 10.44
N ALA A 41 -10.23 -4.74 9.38
CA ALA A 41 -9.90 -6.16 9.50
C ALA A 41 -8.48 -6.38 10.07
N TYR A 42 -7.48 -5.65 9.59
CA TYR A 42 -6.09 -5.76 10.09
C TYR A 42 -5.93 -5.18 11.49
N LEU A 43 -6.64 -4.09 11.83
CA LEU A 43 -6.65 -3.54 13.18
C LEU A 43 -7.25 -4.52 14.19
N HIS A 44 -8.40 -5.12 13.87
CA HIS A 44 -9.02 -6.14 14.70
C HIS A 44 -8.13 -7.37 14.86
N ALA A 45 -7.53 -7.85 13.77
CA ALA A 45 -6.60 -8.97 13.82
C ALA A 45 -5.37 -8.66 14.68
N TYR A 46 -4.81 -7.45 14.57
CA TYR A 46 -3.69 -7.02 15.40
C TYR A 46 -4.08 -6.92 16.87
N ALA A 47 -5.21 -6.29 17.19
CA ALA A 47 -5.69 -6.15 18.56
C ALA A 47 -5.96 -7.51 19.22
N ALA A 48 -6.44 -8.50 18.45
CA ALA A 48 -6.74 -9.83 18.95
C ALA A 48 -5.50 -10.74 19.08
N LEU A 49 -4.55 -10.64 18.14
CA LEU A 49 -3.47 -11.62 17.98
C LEU A 49 -2.08 -11.06 18.29
N GLY A 50 -1.89 -9.74 18.25
CA GLY A 50 -0.61 -9.08 18.48
C GLY A 50 0.43 -9.31 17.38
N THR A 51 0.07 -9.95 16.26
CA THR A 51 1.00 -10.28 15.17
C THR A 51 1.53 -9.01 14.48
N PRO A 52 2.86 -8.76 14.45
CA PRO A 52 3.45 -7.55 13.89
C PRO A 52 3.04 -7.25 12.44
N LEU A 53 2.93 -8.28 11.59
CA LEU A 53 2.52 -8.15 10.19
C LEU A 53 1.17 -7.42 10.04
N PHE A 54 0.21 -7.65 10.94
CA PHE A 54 -1.11 -7.00 10.86
C PHE A 54 -1.03 -5.52 11.20
N ARG A 55 -0.19 -5.16 12.17
CA ARG A 55 0.11 -3.76 12.49
C ARG A 55 0.79 -3.06 11.32
N GLU A 56 1.84 -3.65 10.76
CA GLU A 56 2.58 -3.08 9.62
C GLU A 56 1.67 -2.89 8.41
N THR A 57 0.78 -3.85 8.16
CA THR A 57 -0.20 -3.76 7.07
C THR A 57 -1.21 -2.62 7.30
N ALA A 58 -1.76 -2.51 8.51
CA ALA A 58 -2.66 -1.41 8.87
C ALA A 58 -1.98 -0.04 8.76
N GLU A 59 -0.73 0.09 9.24
CA GLU A 59 0.08 1.29 9.10
C GLU A 59 0.33 1.65 7.63
N GLY A 60 0.54 0.66 6.76
CA GLY A 60 0.65 0.84 5.31
C GLY A 60 -0.62 1.39 4.66
N ILE A 61 -1.80 0.89 5.04
CA ILE A 61 -3.09 1.42 4.53
C ILE A 61 -3.29 2.87 4.98
N VAL A 62 -3.00 3.17 6.25
CA VAL A 62 -3.07 4.53 6.81
C VAL A 62 -2.14 5.47 6.05
N ALA A 63 -0.89 5.06 5.82
CA ALA A 63 0.10 5.86 5.12
C ALA A 63 -0.35 6.19 3.70
N TRP A 64 -0.77 5.19 2.92
CA TRP A 64 -1.30 5.40 1.57
C TRP A 64 -2.53 6.32 1.56
N SER A 65 -3.48 6.09 2.46
CA SER A 65 -4.71 6.89 2.54
C SER A 65 -4.42 8.37 2.84
N LEU A 66 -3.46 8.65 3.74
CA LEU A 66 -3.04 10.01 4.08
C LEU A 66 -2.15 10.67 3.02
N GLU A 67 -1.40 9.89 2.26
CA GLU A 67 -0.50 10.39 1.23
C GLU A 67 -1.23 10.67 -0.09
N VAL A 68 -2.09 9.73 -0.52
CA VAL A 68 -2.68 9.72 -1.86
C VAL A 68 -4.10 10.28 -1.87
N LEU A 69 -4.95 9.86 -0.91
CA LEU A 69 -6.38 10.19 -0.95
C LEU A 69 -6.76 11.43 -0.14
N ALA A 70 -6.02 11.75 0.92
CA ALA A 70 -6.40 12.78 1.86
C ALA A 70 -6.38 14.19 1.27
N ASP A 71 -7.50 14.90 1.39
CA ASP A 71 -7.57 16.35 1.25
C ASP A 71 -7.10 16.98 2.58
N ARG A 72 -5.81 17.26 2.68
CA ARG A 72 -5.19 17.75 3.93
C ARG A 72 -5.67 19.13 4.34
N GLU A 73 -6.16 19.94 3.41
CA GLU A 73 -6.65 21.28 3.68
C GLU A 73 -8.07 21.23 4.26
N ARG A 74 -8.98 20.49 3.62
CA ARG A 74 -10.40 20.47 3.99
C ARG A 74 -10.80 19.30 4.89
N GLY A 75 -9.98 18.26 4.99
CA GLY A 75 -10.37 16.95 5.52
C GLY A 75 -11.14 16.14 4.48
N GLY A 76 -11.28 14.83 4.72
CA GLY A 76 -11.88 13.90 3.78
C GLY A 76 -10.88 13.23 2.84
N PHE A 77 -11.37 12.23 2.13
CA PHE A 77 -10.64 11.34 1.26
C PHE A 77 -11.29 11.32 -0.13
N ALA A 78 -10.42 11.28 -1.14
CA ALA A 78 -10.76 10.92 -2.51
C ALA A 78 -11.30 9.48 -2.60
N ALA A 79 -12.03 9.21 -3.68
CA ALA A 79 -12.76 7.97 -3.91
C ALA A 79 -11.83 6.79 -4.24
N SER A 80 -10.85 7.00 -5.12
CA SER A 80 -9.93 5.96 -5.59
C SER A 80 -8.64 6.54 -6.15
N GLN A 81 -7.66 5.66 -6.31
CA GLN A 81 -6.50 5.85 -7.18
C GLN A 81 -6.64 4.88 -8.36
N ASP A 82 -6.49 5.39 -9.59
CA ASP A 82 -6.63 4.63 -10.82
C ASP A 82 -5.51 3.57 -10.96
N ALA A 83 -5.72 2.61 -11.87
CA ALA A 83 -4.74 1.56 -12.16
C ALA A 83 -3.61 2.07 -13.08
N ASP A 84 -3.94 3.01 -13.96
CA ASP A 84 -3.15 3.41 -15.11
C ASP A 84 -2.94 4.94 -15.17
N VAL A 85 -1.90 5.35 -15.87
CA VAL A 85 -1.64 6.76 -16.22
C VAL A 85 -2.20 7.11 -17.61
N GLY A 86 -2.39 6.11 -18.47
CA GLY A 86 -2.88 6.29 -19.83
C GLY A 86 -3.25 4.97 -20.51
N LEU A 87 -3.74 5.05 -21.74
CA LEU A 87 -4.36 3.92 -22.47
C LEU A 87 -3.46 2.69 -22.69
N ASP A 88 -2.14 2.87 -22.65
CA ASP A 88 -1.16 1.81 -22.87
C ASP A 88 -0.48 1.35 -21.56
N ASP A 89 -0.92 1.85 -20.41
CA ASP A 89 -0.41 1.50 -19.07
C ASP A 89 -1.41 0.58 -18.37
N ASP A 90 -0.94 -0.55 -17.84
CA ASP A 90 -1.76 -1.51 -17.08
C ASP A 90 -1.07 -1.83 -15.74
N GLY A 91 -0.53 -0.78 -15.09
CA GLY A 91 0.06 -0.83 -13.75
C GLY A 91 1.57 -0.60 -13.68
N ASP A 92 2.19 -0.03 -14.71
CA ASP A 92 3.63 0.26 -14.79
C ASP A 92 4.12 1.14 -13.63
N TYR A 93 3.24 2.00 -13.11
CA TYR A 93 3.55 2.78 -11.91
C TYR A 93 3.89 1.87 -10.73
N PHE A 94 3.18 0.77 -10.53
CA PHE A 94 3.30 -0.12 -9.37
C PHE A 94 4.32 -1.24 -9.54
N THR A 95 4.67 -1.58 -10.78
CA THR A 95 5.56 -2.70 -11.12
C THR A 95 7.01 -2.26 -11.37
N TRP A 96 7.90 -3.24 -11.40
CA TRP A 96 9.34 -3.02 -11.58
C TRP A 96 9.94 -4.04 -12.52
N THR A 97 10.87 -3.60 -13.37
CA THR A 97 11.81 -4.54 -13.99
C THR A 97 12.99 -4.82 -13.05
N PRO A 98 13.66 -5.98 -13.19
CA PRO A 98 14.91 -6.24 -12.47
C PRO A 98 15.95 -5.13 -12.67
N ASP A 99 16.09 -4.63 -13.90
CA ASP A 99 17.05 -3.57 -14.25
C ASP A 99 16.70 -2.23 -13.60
N GLU A 100 15.42 -1.85 -13.58
CA GLU A 100 14.95 -0.62 -12.91
C GLU A 100 15.23 -0.66 -11.41
N ALA A 101 14.96 -1.79 -10.78
CA ALA A 101 15.18 -1.97 -9.35
C ALA A 101 16.68 -2.04 -9.02
N HIS A 102 17.48 -2.78 -9.78
CA HIS A 102 18.93 -2.86 -9.57
C HIS A 102 19.61 -1.52 -9.78
N ALA A 103 19.17 -0.71 -10.75
CA ALA A 103 19.74 0.61 -11.02
C ALA A 103 19.62 1.61 -9.85
N VAL A 104 18.68 1.41 -8.93
CA VAL A 104 18.46 2.32 -7.78
C VAL A 104 18.88 1.74 -6.43
N LEU A 105 19.19 0.45 -6.38
CA LEU A 105 19.59 -0.25 -5.17
C LEU A 105 21.10 -0.52 -5.17
N ALA A 106 21.72 -0.43 -4.01
CA ALA A 106 23.06 -0.97 -3.84
C ALA A 106 23.02 -2.50 -3.99
N ASP A 107 24.14 -3.14 -4.36
CA ASP A 107 24.17 -4.59 -4.63
C ASP A 107 23.64 -5.44 -3.46
N GLU A 108 23.97 -5.07 -2.22
CA GLU A 108 23.49 -5.77 -1.02
C GLU A 108 21.97 -5.60 -0.81
N GLU A 109 21.44 -4.41 -1.11
CA GLU A 109 20.01 -4.12 -1.03
C GLU A 109 19.26 -4.87 -2.13
N TRP A 110 19.81 -4.90 -3.34
CA TRP A 110 19.28 -5.65 -4.47
C TRP A 110 19.18 -7.14 -4.17
N GLU A 111 20.24 -7.74 -3.62
CA GLU A 111 20.23 -9.17 -3.27
C GLU A 111 19.16 -9.49 -2.22
N ALA A 112 18.93 -8.62 -1.24
CA ALA A 112 17.84 -8.80 -0.28
C ALA A 112 16.46 -8.56 -0.92
N ALA A 113 16.29 -7.46 -1.66
CA ALA A 113 15.03 -7.01 -2.24
C ALA A 113 14.50 -7.99 -3.29
N ARG A 114 15.35 -8.47 -4.22
CA ARG A 114 14.94 -9.40 -5.28
C ARG A 114 14.40 -10.73 -4.76
N ARG A 115 14.88 -11.15 -3.57
CA ARG A 115 14.41 -12.36 -2.87
C ARG A 115 13.16 -12.10 -2.03
N ARG A 116 13.09 -10.93 -1.39
CA ARG A 116 11.93 -10.55 -0.57
C ARG A 116 10.69 -10.35 -1.42
N TRP A 117 10.82 -9.59 -2.50
CA TRP A 117 9.69 -9.13 -3.31
C TRP A 117 9.53 -9.85 -4.65
N ASP A 118 10.28 -10.92 -4.86
CA ASP A 118 10.25 -11.72 -6.09
C ASP A 118 10.32 -10.85 -7.35
N ILE A 119 11.41 -10.11 -7.49
CA ILE A 119 11.70 -9.34 -8.70
C ILE A 119 12.25 -10.33 -9.76
N TYR A 120 11.45 -11.37 -10.04
CA TYR A 120 11.70 -12.60 -10.80
C TYR A 120 10.39 -13.16 -11.41
N PRO A 121 10.44 -14.18 -12.29
CA PRO A 121 9.38 -14.42 -13.29
C PRO A 121 8.00 -14.84 -12.75
N GLU A 122 7.79 -15.13 -11.46
CA GLU A 122 6.47 -15.59 -11.01
C GLU A 122 5.43 -14.46 -10.95
N GLY A 123 5.87 -13.21 -10.71
CA GLY A 123 5.06 -12.00 -10.68
C GLY A 123 4.95 -11.25 -12.01
N GLU A 124 5.31 -11.87 -13.12
CA GLU A 124 5.28 -11.26 -14.46
C GLU A 124 3.90 -10.71 -14.85
N MET A 125 3.89 -9.51 -15.41
CA MET A 125 2.71 -8.93 -16.02
C MET A 125 2.41 -9.60 -17.37
N ASN A 126 1.14 -9.94 -17.59
CA ASN A 126 0.70 -10.59 -18.83
C ASN A 126 1.00 -9.75 -20.09
N HIS A 127 0.88 -8.43 -20.00
CA HIS A 127 1.09 -7.52 -21.13
C HIS A 127 2.57 -7.13 -21.31
N ASN A 128 3.38 -7.20 -20.24
CA ASN A 128 4.82 -6.89 -20.26
C ASN A 128 5.59 -7.83 -19.31
N PRO A 129 6.11 -8.96 -19.80
CA PRO A 129 6.84 -9.92 -18.97
C PRO A 129 8.13 -9.39 -18.33
N GLU A 130 8.62 -8.21 -18.70
CA GLU A 130 9.78 -7.60 -18.03
C GLU A 130 9.39 -6.93 -16.71
N LYS A 131 8.10 -6.60 -16.53
CA LYS A 131 7.56 -5.89 -15.36
C LYS A 131 6.93 -6.88 -14.39
N HIS A 132 7.33 -6.79 -13.13
CA HIS A 132 6.90 -7.73 -12.11
C HIS A 132 6.12 -7.03 -10.99
N VAL A 133 5.08 -7.70 -10.50
CA VAL A 133 4.36 -7.33 -9.28
C VAL A 133 5.15 -7.81 -8.07
N LEU A 134 5.38 -6.90 -7.12
CA LEU A 134 6.12 -7.21 -5.91
C LEU A 134 5.21 -7.90 -4.89
N TRP A 135 5.63 -9.06 -4.40
CA TRP A 135 4.95 -9.81 -3.35
C TRP A 135 5.98 -10.49 -2.44
N VAL A 136 5.61 -10.75 -1.19
CA VAL A 136 6.53 -11.33 -0.21
C VAL A 136 6.74 -12.82 -0.46
N ALA A 137 7.79 -13.16 -1.20
CA ALA A 137 8.16 -14.55 -1.49
C ALA A 137 9.00 -15.20 -0.40
N ARG A 138 9.82 -14.41 0.32
CA ARG A 138 10.70 -14.93 1.37
C ARG A 138 10.69 -14.05 2.62
N GLY A 139 10.68 -14.70 3.79
CA GLY A 139 10.84 -14.06 5.09
C GLY A 139 12.28 -13.60 5.35
N VAL A 140 12.45 -12.65 6.27
CA VAL A 140 13.75 -12.10 6.68
C VAL A 140 14.72 -13.20 7.11
N ALA A 141 14.28 -14.16 7.93
CA ALA A 141 15.10 -15.27 8.40
C ALA A 141 15.62 -16.17 7.27
N ALA A 142 14.80 -16.44 6.25
CA ALA A 142 15.21 -17.24 5.10
C ALA A 142 16.29 -16.53 4.27
N ILE A 143 16.08 -15.24 4.01
CA ILE A 143 17.04 -14.40 3.29
C ILE A 143 18.36 -14.30 4.05
N ALA A 144 18.31 -14.13 5.38
CA ALA A 144 19.48 -14.09 6.25
C ALA A 144 20.31 -15.37 6.14
N GLY A 145 19.65 -16.54 6.15
CA GLY A 145 20.31 -17.83 5.96
C GLY A 145 20.99 -17.99 4.59
N GLU A 146 20.35 -17.52 3.52
CA GLU A 146 20.90 -17.59 2.16
C GLU A 146 22.09 -16.65 1.95
N LEU A 147 21.98 -15.42 2.45
CA LEU A 147 23.01 -14.40 2.33
C LEU A 147 24.12 -14.56 3.37
N LYS A 148 23.92 -15.44 4.38
CA LYS A 148 24.85 -15.69 5.50
C LYS A 148 25.15 -14.42 6.29
N VAL A 149 24.12 -13.65 6.58
CA VAL A 149 24.17 -12.42 7.38
C VAL A 149 23.12 -12.47 8.49
N GLU A 150 23.17 -11.53 9.43
CA GLU A 150 22.19 -11.43 10.52
C GLU A 150 20.81 -10.96 10.02
N GLU A 151 19.73 -11.44 10.65
CA GLU A 151 18.35 -11.01 10.32
C GLU A 151 18.18 -9.49 10.42
N LEU A 152 18.81 -8.87 11.43
CA LEU A 152 18.78 -7.42 11.61
C LEU A 152 19.44 -6.67 10.43
N GLN A 153 20.46 -7.26 9.81
CA GLN A 153 21.08 -6.67 8.63
C GLN A 153 20.14 -6.75 7.43
N VAL A 154 19.49 -7.90 7.22
CA VAL A 154 18.48 -8.06 6.16
C VAL A 154 17.33 -7.07 6.35
N ALA A 155 16.80 -6.94 7.56
CA ALA A 155 15.73 -5.98 7.85
C ALA A 155 16.13 -4.54 7.48
N ARG A 156 17.35 -4.12 7.84
CA ARG A 156 17.86 -2.78 7.47
C ARG A 156 18.03 -2.59 5.96
N LEU A 157 18.52 -3.61 5.27
CA LEU A 157 18.67 -3.59 3.80
C LEU A 157 17.30 -3.45 3.12
N LEU A 158 16.30 -4.20 3.58
CA LEU A 158 14.94 -4.15 3.02
C LEU A 158 14.25 -2.82 3.29
N GLU A 159 14.39 -2.24 4.49
CA GLU A 159 13.84 -0.91 4.79
C GLU A 159 14.46 0.17 3.90
N SER A 160 15.80 0.15 3.74
CA SER A 160 16.50 1.07 2.84
C SER A 160 16.07 0.86 1.38
N ALA A 161 15.95 -0.39 0.93
CA ALA A 161 15.51 -0.71 -0.42
C ALA A 161 14.08 -0.22 -0.68
N LYS A 162 13.15 -0.47 0.24
CA LYS A 162 11.76 -0.01 0.14
C LYS A 162 11.70 1.51 0.02
N ALA A 163 12.47 2.24 0.81
CA ALA A 163 12.53 3.70 0.76
C ALA A 163 13.08 4.22 -0.59
N LYS A 164 14.12 3.60 -1.14
CA LYS A 164 14.70 3.97 -2.44
C LYS A 164 13.77 3.67 -3.61
N LEU A 165 13.15 2.49 -3.60
CA LEU A 165 12.14 2.09 -4.59
C LEU A 165 10.96 3.07 -4.53
N LYS A 166 10.41 3.34 -3.33
CA LYS A 166 9.32 4.31 -3.17
C LYS A 166 9.71 5.68 -3.68
N SER A 167 10.83 6.24 -3.24
CA SER A 167 11.29 7.57 -3.66
C SER A 167 11.51 7.67 -5.18
N THR A 168 11.88 6.58 -5.83
CA THR A 168 12.04 6.53 -7.29
C THR A 168 10.68 6.43 -7.98
N ARG A 169 9.78 5.58 -7.46
CA ARG A 169 8.40 5.45 -7.97
C ARG A 169 7.63 6.75 -7.87
N ASP A 170 7.77 7.49 -6.78
CA ASP A 170 7.08 8.77 -6.56
C ASP A 170 7.48 9.86 -7.58
N ARG A 171 8.55 9.64 -8.37
CA ARG A 171 8.96 10.53 -9.47
C ARG A 171 8.37 10.13 -10.82
N ARG A 172 7.78 8.94 -10.93
CA ARG A 172 7.06 8.50 -12.13
C ARG A 172 5.75 9.29 -12.23
N PRO A 173 5.18 9.45 -13.44
CA PRO A 173 3.78 9.84 -13.57
C PRO A 173 2.91 8.92 -12.70
N ALA A 174 2.15 9.49 -11.77
CA ALA A 174 1.29 8.73 -10.87
C ALA A 174 -0.10 8.55 -11.49
N PRO A 175 -0.80 7.42 -11.23
CA PRO A 175 -2.17 7.23 -11.66
C PRO A 175 -3.08 8.33 -11.15
N GLY A 176 -4.17 8.56 -11.89
CA GLY A 176 -5.21 9.50 -11.52
C GLY A 176 -5.78 9.23 -10.12
N VAL A 177 -6.26 10.28 -9.47
CA VAL A 177 -7.00 10.17 -8.21
C VAL A 177 -8.38 10.75 -8.45
N ASP A 178 -9.42 9.93 -8.33
CA ASP A 178 -10.81 10.40 -8.37
C ASP A 178 -11.11 11.16 -7.08
N ARG A 179 -11.18 12.49 -7.18
CA ARG A 179 -11.38 13.38 -6.04
C ARG A 179 -12.84 13.48 -5.59
N ALA A 180 -13.74 12.63 -6.09
CA ALA A 180 -15.10 12.54 -5.58
C ALA A 180 -15.10 12.21 -4.07
N VAL A 181 -15.94 12.91 -3.31
CA VAL A 181 -16.07 12.78 -1.86
C VAL A 181 -17.43 12.16 -1.54
N TYR A 182 -17.50 10.83 -1.60
CA TYR A 182 -18.72 10.10 -1.25
C TYR A 182 -18.88 10.04 0.27
N VAL A 183 -20.04 10.48 0.78
CA VAL A 183 -20.34 10.53 2.22
C VAL A 183 -20.16 9.16 2.88
N SER A 184 -20.70 8.09 2.28
CA SER A 184 -20.61 6.74 2.82
C SER A 184 -19.16 6.24 2.89
N TRP A 185 -18.38 6.42 1.82
CA TRP A 185 -16.99 5.93 1.78
C TRP A 185 -16.07 6.73 2.71
N ASN A 186 -16.28 8.04 2.80
CA ASN A 186 -15.56 8.87 3.77
C ASN A 186 -15.94 8.51 5.21
N ALA A 187 -17.20 8.18 5.49
CA ALA A 187 -17.61 7.70 6.81
C ALA A 187 -16.94 6.37 7.16
N MET A 188 -16.82 5.43 6.21
CA MET A 188 -16.10 4.17 6.41
C MET A 188 -14.62 4.39 6.73
N LEU A 189 -13.93 5.25 5.97
CA LEU A 189 -12.52 5.58 6.26
C LEU A 189 -12.38 6.33 7.59
N ALA A 190 -13.28 7.26 7.91
CA ALA A 190 -13.24 7.97 9.18
C ALA A 190 -13.41 7.01 10.37
N GLU A 191 -14.35 6.06 10.29
CA GLU A 191 -14.50 4.99 11.29
C GLU A 191 -13.20 4.19 11.44
N ALA A 192 -12.65 3.69 10.33
CA ALA A 192 -11.40 2.92 10.33
C ALA A 192 -10.21 3.72 10.90
N PHE A 193 -10.15 5.03 10.64
CA PHE A 193 -9.11 5.92 11.16
C PHE A 193 -9.26 6.23 12.65
N LEU A 194 -10.49 6.30 13.17
CA LEU A 194 -10.73 6.40 14.62
C LEU A 194 -10.23 5.13 15.33
N GLU A 195 -10.54 3.96 14.79
CA GLU A 195 -10.01 2.69 15.30
C GLU A 195 -8.48 2.62 15.21
N ALA A 196 -7.90 3.04 14.08
CA ALA A 196 -6.46 3.10 13.89
C ALA A 196 -5.78 3.97 14.95
N GLY A 197 -6.40 5.12 15.30
CA GLY A 197 -5.89 6.00 16.33
C GLY A 197 -5.80 5.31 17.70
N ALA A 198 -6.80 4.52 18.07
CA ALA A 198 -6.83 3.79 19.33
C ALA A 198 -5.89 2.57 19.33
N VAL A 199 -5.94 1.74 18.28
CA VAL A 199 -5.23 0.44 18.22
C VAL A 199 -3.74 0.62 17.92
N LEU A 200 -3.37 1.58 17.07
CA LEU A 200 -1.98 1.81 16.67
C LEU A 200 -1.29 2.90 17.50
N GLY A 201 -2.02 3.61 18.37
CA GLY A 201 -1.51 4.77 19.10
C GLY A 201 -1.19 5.96 18.18
N ARG A 202 -2.05 6.21 17.18
CA ARG A 202 -1.89 7.22 16.13
C ARG A 202 -2.93 8.35 16.27
N PRO A 203 -2.73 9.32 17.19
CA PRO A 203 -3.73 10.38 17.42
C PRO A 203 -4.01 11.20 16.16
N ASP A 204 -3.05 11.33 15.26
CA ASP A 204 -3.20 12.00 13.97
C ASP A 204 -4.26 11.35 13.08
N CYS A 205 -4.45 10.02 13.17
CA CYS A 205 -5.53 9.33 12.46
C CYS A 205 -6.91 9.76 12.98
N ALA A 206 -7.07 9.78 14.31
CA ALA A 206 -8.32 10.19 14.94
C ALA A 206 -8.64 11.67 14.66
N GLU A 207 -7.63 12.55 14.72
CA GLU A 207 -7.76 13.97 14.37
C GLU A 207 -8.22 14.14 12.92
N PHE A 208 -7.62 13.40 11.98
CA PHE A 208 -8.00 13.49 10.57
C PHE A 208 -9.42 12.93 10.31
N ALA A 209 -9.80 11.85 11.00
CA ALA A 209 -11.16 11.31 10.96
C ALA A 209 -12.19 12.34 11.44
N MET A 210 -11.93 13.01 12.56
CA MET A 210 -12.82 14.06 13.08
C MET A 210 -12.98 15.21 12.10
N ARG A 211 -11.88 15.69 11.50
CA ARG A 211 -11.95 16.72 10.44
C ARG A 211 -12.78 16.28 9.23
N THR A 212 -12.68 15.00 8.88
CA THR A 212 -13.46 14.39 7.80
C THR A 212 -14.95 14.42 8.15
N LEU A 213 -15.33 13.93 9.34
CA LEU A 213 -16.73 13.93 9.80
C LEU A 213 -17.29 15.35 9.91
N GLU A 214 -16.52 16.32 10.39
CA GLU A 214 -16.92 17.74 10.44
C GLU A 214 -17.15 18.34 9.05
N ARG A 215 -16.34 17.97 8.05
CA ARG A 215 -16.57 18.36 6.65
C ARG A 215 -17.89 17.77 6.15
N LEU A 216 -18.08 16.46 6.31
CA LEU A 216 -19.31 15.78 5.87
C LEU A 216 -20.55 16.40 6.53
N TRP A 217 -20.51 16.64 7.84
CA TRP A 217 -21.62 17.25 8.58
C TRP A 217 -21.98 18.64 8.06
N ARG A 218 -20.99 19.48 7.73
CA ARG A 218 -21.23 20.84 7.23
C ARG A 218 -21.68 20.89 5.77
N GLU A 219 -21.16 20.00 4.92
CA GLU A 219 -21.33 20.09 3.47
C GLU A 219 -22.41 19.17 2.91
N ALA A 220 -22.71 18.05 3.58
CA ALA A 220 -23.66 17.05 3.09
C ALA A 220 -25.00 17.05 3.84
N ALA A 221 -25.13 17.80 4.94
CA ALA A 221 -26.42 17.98 5.59
C ALA A 221 -27.32 18.82 4.68
N ASP A 222 -28.44 18.24 4.24
CA ASP A 222 -29.50 18.99 3.55
C ASP A 222 -30.14 19.95 4.57
N PRO A 223 -30.02 21.28 4.39
CA PRO A 223 -30.70 22.23 5.25
C PRO A 223 -32.19 22.25 4.90
N ALA A 224 -32.93 21.28 5.44
CA ALA A 224 -34.39 21.24 5.40
C ALA A 224 -35.01 22.48 6.08
#